data_AF-A0A945GFA3-F1
#
_entry.id   AF-A0A945GFA3-F1
#
_cell.length_a   1.000
_cell.length_b   1.000
_cell.length_c   1.000
_cell.angle_alpha   90.00
_cell.angle_beta   90.00
_cell.angle_gamma   90.00
#
_symmetry.space_group_name_H-M   'P 1'
#
loop_
_entity.id
_entity.type
_entity.pdbx_description
1 polymer ?
#
loop_
_entity_poly.entity_id
_entity_poly.type
_entity_poly.pdbx_seq_one_letter_code
_entity_poly.pdbx_strand_id
1 'polypeptide(L)'
;NTPISNFFLSKGDKLIYIYDFLNYWTFFIELYELEESVKVDRYKCINSVGEVPENPPSDIFDINSVKEDSDELDFDDTFID
;
A
#
# COMPACT_ATOMS: atom_id res chain seq x y z
N ASN A 1 -7.76 15.74 -11.90
CA ASN A 1 -7.69 16.00 -10.46
C ASN A 1 -8.74 15.12 -9.79
N THR A 2 -8.35 13.98 -9.24
CA THR A 2 -9.29 12.98 -8.68
C THR A 2 -9.23 13.09 -7.15
N PRO A 3 -10.30 13.55 -6.48
CA PRO A 3 -10.33 13.69 -5.04
C PRO A 3 -10.18 12.32 -4.34
N ILE A 4 -9.52 12.31 -3.18
CA ILE A 4 -9.36 11.09 -2.38
C ILE A 4 -10.71 10.55 -1.86
N SER A 5 -11.70 11.43 -1.70
CA SER A 5 -13.09 11.11 -1.35
C SER A 5 -13.79 10.24 -2.39
N ASN A 6 -13.24 10.08 -3.59
CA ASN A 6 -13.80 9.17 -4.60
C ASN A 6 -13.43 7.71 -4.32
N PHE A 7 -12.39 7.46 -3.52
CA PHE A 7 -11.91 6.12 -3.18
C PHE A 7 -12.31 5.67 -1.78
N PHE A 8 -12.48 6.63 -0.86
CA PHE A 8 -12.93 6.38 0.51
C PHE A 8 -14.38 6.83 0.69
N LEU A 9 -15.28 5.86 0.76
CA LEU A 9 -16.73 6.05 0.91
C LEU A 9 -17.22 5.66 2.30
N SER A 10 -16.57 4.69 2.93
CA SER A 10 -17.01 4.12 4.20
C SER A 10 -15.84 3.81 5.15
N LYS A 11 -16.15 3.81 6.46
CA LYS A 11 -15.17 3.46 7.49
C LYS A 11 -14.60 2.07 7.23
N GLY A 12 -13.28 1.95 7.29
CA GLY A 12 -12.55 0.70 7.08
C GLY A 12 -12.10 0.47 5.64
N ASP A 13 -12.49 1.32 4.69
CA ASP A 13 -12.00 1.28 3.32
C ASP A 13 -10.46 1.34 3.29
N LYS A 14 -9.86 0.56 2.38
CA LYS A 14 -8.40 0.35 2.32
C LYS A 14 -7.89 0.71 0.93
N LEU A 15 -6.67 1.25 0.88
CA LEU A 15 -5.99 1.59 -0.36
C LEU A 15 -4.51 1.23 -0.24
N ILE A 16 -3.98 0.64 -1.30
CA ILE A 16 -2.53 0.57 -1.51
C ILE A 16 -2.14 1.76 -2.39
N TYR A 17 -1.33 2.65 -1.85
CA TYR A 17 -0.81 3.81 -2.55
C TYR A 17 0.65 3.59 -2.92
N ILE A 18 0.91 3.51 -4.22
CA ILE A 18 2.28 3.42 -4.76
C ILE A 18 2.74 4.84 -5.11
N TYR A 19 3.72 5.34 -4.38
CA TYR A 19 4.29 6.67 -4.57
C TYR A 19 5.37 6.69 -5.68
N ASP A 20 6.25 5.70 -5.65
CA ASP A 20 7.33 5.51 -6.63
C ASP A 20 7.21 4.11 -7.23
N PHE A 21 7.01 4.05 -8.54
CA PHE A 21 6.82 2.79 -9.26
C PHE A 21 8.11 1.99 -9.42
N LEU A 22 9.28 2.65 -9.50
CA LEU A 22 10.55 1.96 -9.69
C LEU A 22 11.10 1.42 -8.37
N ASN A 23 10.98 2.21 -7.30
CA ASN A 23 11.45 1.84 -5.97
C ASN A 23 10.37 1.22 -5.08
N TYR A 24 9.17 0.98 -5.62
CA TYR A 24 8.04 0.34 -4.94
C TYR A 24 7.69 0.92 -3.56
N TRP A 25 7.83 2.24 -3.40
CA TRP A 25 7.37 2.91 -2.18
C TRP A 25 5.86 2.76 -2.06
N THR A 26 5.46 1.82 -1.20
CA THR A 26 4.09 1.34 -1.10
C THR A 26 3.57 1.63 0.30
N PHE A 27 2.44 2.32 0.35
CA PHE A 27 1.79 2.72 1.59
C PHE A 27 0.43 2.05 1.69
N PHE A 28 0.21 1.38 2.82
CA PHE A 28 -1.12 0.91 3.19
C PHE A 28 -1.87 2.04 3.89
N ILE A 29 -3.03 2.41 3.34
CA ILE A 29 -3.87 3.47 3.86
C ILE A 29 -5.23 2.88 4.23
N GLU A 30 -5.73 3.19 5.42
CA GLU A 30 -7.06 2.81 5.88
C GLU A 30 -7.83 4.05 6.35
N LEU A 31 -9.08 4.15 5.93
CA LEU A 31 -9.99 5.18 6.43
C LEU A 31 -10.49 4.79 7.82
N TYR A 32 -9.98 5.50 8.84
CA TYR A 32 -10.40 5.26 10.22
C TYR A 32 -11.82 5.76 10.51
N GLU A 33 -12.16 6.97 10.09
CA GLU A 33 -13.46 7.60 10.35
C GLU A 33 -13.72 8.77 9.39
N LEU A 34 -15.00 9.01 9.09
CA LEU A 34 -15.47 10.18 8.33
C LEU A 34 -16.31 11.03 9.28
N GLU A 35 -15.82 12.23 9.60
CA GLU A 35 -16.55 13.21 10.39
C GLU A 35 -16.92 14.42 9.54
N GLU A 36 -18.00 15.10 9.92
CA GLU A 36 -18.42 16.33 9.27
C GLU A 36 -17.39 17.43 9.55
N SER A 37 -16.93 18.10 8.49
CA SER A 37 -15.85 19.08 8.47
C SER A 37 -15.85 20.00 9.71
N VAL A 38 -15.02 19.69 10.70
CA VAL A 38 -14.50 20.71 11.61
C VAL A 38 -13.55 21.56 10.78
N LYS A 39 -13.55 22.89 10.94
CA LYS A 39 -12.52 23.74 10.33
C LYS A 39 -11.16 23.34 10.89
N VAL A 40 -10.52 22.37 10.26
CA VAL A 40 -9.18 21.93 10.62
C VAL A 40 -8.24 22.77 9.77
N ASP A 41 -7.62 23.77 10.38
CA ASP A 41 -6.71 24.67 9.68
C ASP A 41 -5.47 23.94 9.10
N ARG A 42 -5.13 22.73 9.59
CA ARG A 42 -3.97 21.91 9.14
C ARG A 42 -4.12 20.41 9.41
N TYR A 43 -3.55 19.58 8.53
CA TYR A 43 -3.37 18.14 8.77
C TYR A 43 -2.45 17.87 9.97
N LYS A 44 -2.79 16.87 10.80
CA LYS A 44 -2.02 16.52 12.01
C LYS A 44 -1.83 15.01 12.12
N CYS A 45 -0.60 14.58 12.42
CA CYS A 45 -0.31 13.22 12.85
C CYS A 45 -0.69 13.07 14.33
N ILE A 46 -1.60 12.15 14.65
CA ILE A 46 -2.05 11.89 16.03
C ILE A 46 -1.22 10.80 16.71
N ASN A 47 -0.65 9.88 15.94
CA ASN A 47 0.15 8.77 16.42
C ASN A 47 1.14 8.32 15.34
N SER A 48 2.31 7.86 15.77
CA SER A 48 3.38 7.31 14.94
C SER A 48 4.07 6.20 15.71
N VAL A 49 4.33 5.08 15.05
CA VAL A 49 5.03 3.94 15.64
C VAL A 49 6.11 3.48 14.67
N GLY A 50 7.32 3.26 15.18
CA GLY A 50 8.48 2.90 14.37
C GLY A 50 9.15 4.10 13.71
N GLU A 51 10.08 3.80 12.82
CA GLU A 51 10.85 4.78 12.05
C GLU A 51 10.58 4.58 10.56
N VAL A 52 10.65 5.66 9.79
CA VAL A 52 10.53 5.58 8.32
C VAL A 52 11.82 4.94 7.78
N PRO A 53 11.73 3.91 6.93
CA PRO A 53 12.91 3.30 6.33
C PRO A 53 13.73 4.30 5.52
N GLU A 54 15.06 4.26 5.66
CA GLU A 54 15.97 5.11 4.87
C GLU A 54 16.09 4.67 3.41
N ASN A 55 15.92 3.37 3.17
CA ASN A 55 16.05 2.74 1.86
C ASN A 55 14.70 2.18 1.42
N PRO A 56 14.46 2.10 0.10
CA PRO A 56 13.23 1.51 -0.43
C PRO A 56 13.08 0.05 0.01
N PRO A 57 11.84 -0.47 0.00
CA PRO A 57 11.60 -1.89 0.20
C PRO A 57 12.51 -2.71 -0.75
N SER A 58 13.22 -3.70 -0.20
CA SER A 58 14.02 -4.64 -1.00
C SER A 58 13.11 -5.47 -1.92
N ASP A 59 13.62 -5.84 -3.10
CA ASP A 59 12.92 -6.51 -4.21
C ASP A 59 11.79 -7.45 -3.77
N ILE A 60 10.56 -6.93 -3.77
CA ILE A 60 9.33 -7.72 -3.56
C ILE A 60 9.10 -8.76 -4.69
N PHE A 61 9.88 -8.68 -5.78
CA PHE A 61 9.83 -9.57 -6.93
C PHE A 61 11.07 -10.46 -7.05
N ASP A 62 11.81 -10.67 -5.96
CA ASP A 62 12.88 -11.67 -5.97
C ASP A 62 12.28 -13.08 -6.11
N ILE A 63 12.07 -13.50 -7.36
CA ILE A 63 11.60 -14.85 -7.77
C ILE A 63 12.47 -15.96 -7.17
N ASN A 64 13.71 -15.65 -6.77
CA ASN A 64 14.61 -16.59 -6.12
C ASN A 64 14.29 -16.83 -4.64
N SER A 65 13.56 -15.93 -3.97
CA SER A 65 13.13 -16.08 -2.56
C SER A 65 11.91 -16.99 -2.40
N VAL A 66 11.10 -17.14 -3.45
CA VAL A 66 9.90 -18.01 -3.47
C VAL A 66 10.27 -19.49 -3.55
N LYS A 67 11.53 -19.81 -3.86
CA LYS A 67 12.00 -21.19 -4.07
C LYS A 67 12.18 -22.00 -2.79
N GLU A 68 12.12 -21.39 -1.61
CA GLU A 68 12.32 -22.12 -0.35
C GLU A 68 11.04 -22.73 0.24
N ASP A 69 9.85 -22.34 -0.24
CA ASP A 69 8.55 -22.89 0.22
C ASP A 69 7.66 -23.45 -0.92
N SER A 70 8.19 -23.60 -2.14
CA SER A 70 7.40 -23.97 -3.33
C SER A 70 7.53 -25.43 -3.76
N ASP A 71 7.34 -26.40 -2.85
CA ASP A 71 7.20 -27.82 -3.24
C ASP A 71 5.77 -28.18 -3.68
N GLU A 72 4.79 -27.26 -3.72
CA GLU A 72 3.43 -27.55 -4.22
C GLU A 72 2.73 -26.35 -4.88
N LEU A 73 3.33 -25.70 -5.88
CA LEU A 73 2.55 -24.87 -6.80
C LEU A 73 3.04 -25.08 -8.24
N ASP A 74 2.43 -26.07 -8.90
CA ASP A 74 2.45 -26.22 -10.36
C ASP A 74 1.89 -24.94 -11.00
N PHE A 75 2.78 -24.01 -11.36
CA PHE A 75 2.49 -22.92 -12.29
C PHE A 75 2.44 -23.50 -13.70
N ASP A 76 1.36 -24.23 -14.01
CA ASP A 76 0.90 -24.39 -15.39
C ASP A 76 -0.10 -23.28 -15.67
N ASP A 77 0.41 -22.16 -16.18
CA ASP A 77 -0.35 -21.30 -17.08
C ASP A 77 0.65 -20.68 -18.06
N THR A 78 0.94 -21.49 -19.06
CA THR A 78 1.27 -21.14 -20.45
C THR A 78 1.40 -19.64 -20.76
N PHE A 79 2.58 -19.30 -21.28
CA PHE A 79 2.77 -18.36 -22.40
C PHE A 79 1.52 -17.57 -22.82
N ILE A 80 1.46 -16.31 -22.41
CA ILE A 80 0.67 -15.30 -23.11
C ILE A 80 1.67 -14.25 -23.62
N ASP A 81 1.82 -14.24 -24.95
CA ASP A 81 2.34 -13.11 -25.75
C ASP A 81 1.56 -11.81 -25.46
#